data_AF-X1ACR3-F1
#
_entry.id   AF-X1ACR3-F1
#
_cell.length_a   1.000
_cell.length_b   1.000
_cell.length_c   1.000
_cell.angle_alpha   90.00
_cell.angle_beta   90.00
_cell.angle_gamma   90.00
#
_symmetry.space_group_name_H-M   'P 1'
#
loop_
_entity.id
_entity.type
_entity.pdbx_description
1 polymer ?
#
loop_
_entity_poly.entity_id
_entity_poly.type
_entity_poly.pdbx_seq_one_letter_code
_entity_poly.pdbx_strand_id
1 'polypeptide(L)'
;IMGKNGAGKTTLIRTLNGLIRPTQGEIYVNNKNINTAIIATLSKKVGIIFQNASHQLFANTVEDEIKFSLKSFNLSKEESQMRTNYWFV
;
A
#
# COMPACT_ATOMS: atom_id res chain seq x y z
N ILE A 1 -15.66 0.74 5.61
CA ILE A 1 -16.11 -0.20 6.66
C ILE A 1 -16.54 0.63 7.87
N MET A 2 -17.79 0.49 8.30
CA MET A 2 -18.35 1.26 9.42
C MET A 2 -18.28 0.47 10.74
N GLY A 3 -18.34 1.17 11.87
CA GLY A 3 -18.50 0.59 13.21
C GLY A 3 -17.79 1.39 14.30
N LYS A 4 -17.97 0.99 15.56
CA LYS A 4 -17.38 1.66 16.74
C LYS A 4 -15.84 1.61 16.75
N ASN A 5 -15.21 2.55 17.46
CA ASN A 5 -13.78 2.47 17.77
C ASN A 5 -13.47 1.16 18.51
N GLY A 6 -12.31 0.57 18.24
CA GLY A 6 -11.94 -0.74 18.81
C GLY A 6 -12.57 -1.96 18.14
N ALA A 7 -13.52 -1.82 17.21
CA ALA A 7 -14.15 -2.96 16.52
C ALA A 7 -13.25 -3.65 15.47
N GLY A 8 -11.93 -3.46 15.51
CA GLY A 8 -10.99 -4.16 14.63
C GLY A 8 -10.84 -3.63 13.20
N LYS A 9 -11.42 -2.46 12.86
CA LYS A 9 -11.31 -1.87 11.50
C LYS A 9 -9.87 -1.71 11.01
N THR A 10 -9.01 -1.12 11.84
CA THR A 10 -7.59 -0.92 11.49
C THR A 10 -6.87 -2.25 11.37
N THR A 11 -7.17 -3.21 12.25
CA THR A 11 -6.64 -4.58 12.15
C THR A 11 -7.02 -5.20 10.82
N LEU A 12 -8.31 -5.17 10.46
CA LEU A 12 -8.81 -5.73 9.20
C LEU A 12 -8.11 -5.11 7.98
N ILE A 13 -8.00 -3.78 7.92
CA ILE A 13 -7.33 -3.10 6.80
C ILE A 13 -5.85 -3.50 6.72
N ARG A 14 -5.14 -3.57 7.85
CA ARG A 14 -3.74 -4.02 7.92
C ARG A 14 -3.59 -5.51 7.62
N THR A 15 -4.61 -6.32 7.86
CA THR A 15 -4.60 -7.73 7.47
C THR A 15 -4.74 -7.86 5.96
N LEU A 16 -5.61 -7.07 5.31
CA LEU A 16 -5.82 -7.11 3.86
C LEU A 16 -4.55 -6.79 3.04
N ASN A 17 -3.71 -5.86 3.52
CA ASN A 17 -2.44 -5.56 2.85
C ASN A 17 -1.24 -6.39 3.35
N GLY A 18 -1.47 -7.33 4.28
CA GLY A 18 -0.46 -8.24 4.81
C GLY A 18 0.47 -7.65 5.88
N LEU A 19 0.23 -6.43 6.38
CA LEU A 19 0.95 -5.87 7.53
C LEU A 19 0.68 -6.64 8.83
N ILE A 20 -0.47 -7.29 8.93
CA ILE A 20 -0.82 -8.23 9.99
C ILE A 20 -1.20 -9.55 9.33
N ARG A 21 -0.65 -10.68 9.80
CA ARG A 21 -1.09 -12.00 9.33
C ARG A 21 -2.32 -12.45 10.12
N PRO A 22 -3.35 -13.01 9.47
CA PRO A 22 -4.47 -13.59 10.19
C PRO A 22 -3.96 -14.81 10.99
N THR A 23 -4.50 -15.00 12.19
CA THR A 23 -4.20 -16.17 13.01
C THR A 23 -4.97 -17.41 12.53
N GLN A 24 -6.12 -17.20 11.89
CA GLN A 24 -6.98 -18.25 11.33
C GLN A 24 -7.71 -17.74 10.08
N GLY A 25 -8.20 -18.67 9.26
CA GLY A 25 -8.91 -18.38 8.02
C GLY A 25 -8.00 -17.97 6.86
N GLU A 26 -8.62 -17.68 5.72
CA GLU A 26 -7.93 -17.36 4.48
C GLU A 26 -8.43 -16.04 3.90
N ILE A 27 -7.51 -15.28 3.31
CA ILE A 27 -7.81 -14.02 2.65
C ILE A 27 -7.21 -14.09 1.25
N TYR A 28 -8.01 -13.72 0.26
CA TYR A 28 -7.61 -13.74 -1.14
C TYR A 28 -7.64 -12.33 -1.72
N VAL A 29 -6.54 -11.92 -2.33
CA VAL A 29 -6.43 -10.66 -3.09
C VAL A 29 -6.01 -11.01 -4.52
N ASN A 30 -6.83 -10.63 -5.50
CA ASN A 30 -6.64 -10.99 -6.92
C ASN A 30 -6.37 -12.50 -7.10
N ASN A 31 -7.23 -13.33 -6.50
CA ASN A 31 -7.14 -14.79 -6.48
C ASN A 31 -5.85 -15.38 -5.88
N LYS A 32 -5.07 -14.58 -5.14
CA LYS A 32 -3.89 -15.06 -4.41
C LYS A 32 -4.15 -15.07 -2.91
N ASN A 33 -3.91 -16.22 -2.27
CA ASN A 33 -3.95 -16.32 -0.82
C ASN A 33 -2.84 -15.45 -0.23
N ILE A 34 -3.20 -14.44 0.55
CA ILE A 34 -2.23 -13.50 1.11
C ILE A 34 -1.43 -14.12 2.26
N ASN A 35 -1.93 -15.18 2.90
CA ASN A 35 -1.27 -15.82 4.04
C ASN A 35 0.11 -16.37 3.65
N THR A 36 0.24 -16.84 2.41
CA THR A 36 1.48 -17.37 1.84
C THR A 36 2.19 -16.39 0.89
N ALA A 37 1.59 -15.24 0.60
CA ALA A 37 2.15 -14.26 -0.32
C ALA A 37 3.31 -13.47 0.31
N ILE A 38 4.35 -13.20 -0.48
CA ILE A 38 5.46 -12.31 -0.09
C ILE A 38 4.92 -10.87 0.04
N ILE A 39 5.20 -10.20 1.16
CA ILE A 39 4.70 -8.85 1.46
C ILE A 39 5.11 -7.85 0.37
N ALA A 40 6.35 -7.90 -0.12
CA ALA A 40 6.84 -7.04 -1.19
C ALA A 40 6.08 -7.21 -2.53
N THR A 41 5.48 -8.37 -2.77
CA THR A 41 4.64 -8.62 -3.94
C THR A 41 3.22 -8.13 -3.70
N LEU A 42 2.73 -8.24 -2.46
CA LEU A 42 1.40 -7.79 -2.07
C LEU A 42 1.31 -6.26 -1.99
N SER A 43 2.36 -5.58 -1.53
CA SER A 43 2.41 -4.11 -1.42
C SER A 43 2.30 -3.41 -2.78
N LYS A 44 2.70 -4.07 -3.87
CA LYS A 44 2.51 -3.59 -5.25
C LYS A 44 1.04 -3.64 -5.71
N LYS A 45 0.20 -4.40 -5.00
CA LYS A 45 -1.22 -4.61 -5.35
C LYS A 45 -2.18 -3.92 -4.38
N VAL A 46 -1.78 -3.73 -3.13
CA VAL A 46 -2.63 -3.18 -2.07
C VAL A 46 -1.87 -2.05 -1.36
N GLY A 47 -2.32 -0.82 -1.58
CA GLY A 47 -1.89 0.37 -0.83
C GLY A 47 -2.85 0.70 0.31
N ILE A 48 -2.35 1.38 1.35
CA ILE A 48 -3.17 1.95 2.43
C ILE A 48 -2.81 3.42 2.60
N ILE A 49 -3.83 4.27 2.70
CA ILE A 49 -3.70 5.63 3.21
C ILE A 49 -4.11 5.61 4.68
N PHE A 50 -3.23 6.09 5.56
CA PHE A 50 -3.46 6.13 7.00
C PHE A 50 -4.40 7.27 7.35
N GLN A 51 -5.04 7.15 8.52
CA GLN A 51 -5.95 8.18 9.03
C GLN A 51 -5.26 9.54 9.16
N ASN A 52 -3.97 9.54 9.54
CA ASN A 52 -3.13 10.72 9.43
C ASN A 52 -2.16 10.56 8.25
N ALA A 53 -2.50 11.16 7.12
CA ALA A 53 -1.71 11.08 5.89
C ALA A 53 -0.35 11.79 6.04
N SER A 54 -0.23 12.82 6.87
CA SER A 54 1.05 13.53 7.04
C SER A 54 2.12 12.67 7.70
N HIS A 55 1.74 11.65 8.46
CA HIS A 55 2.69 10.66 9.01
C HIS A 55 3.24 9.70 7.93
N GLN A 56 2.63 9.64 6.75
CA GLN A 56 3.13 8.83 5.63
C GLN A 56 4.04 9.62 4.69
N LEU A 57 3.98 10.95 4.72
CA LEU A 57 4.79 11.83 3.88
C LEU A 57 6.11 12.14 4.60
N PHE A 58 7.23 12.08 3.88
CA PHE A 58 8.55 12.35 4.44
C PHE A 58 9.52 13.02 3.45
N ALA A 59 9.16 13.10 2.17
CA ALA A 59 9.97 13.81 1.18
C ALA A 59 9.78 15.34 1.28
N ASN A 60 10.78 16.08 0.79
CA ASN A 60 10.74 17.56 0.79
C ASN A 60 9.77 18.13 -0.25
N THR A 61 9.44 17.36 -1.30
CA THR A 61 8.55 17.78 -2.37
C THR A 61 7.56 16.65 -2.71
N VAL A 62 6.40 17.02 -3.25
CA VAL A 62 5.40 16.05 -3.72
C VAL A 62 5.96 15.19 -4.86
N GLU A 63 6.75 15.78 -5.76
CA GLU A 63 7.40 15.06 -6.85
C GLU A 63 8.35 13.97 -6.31
N ASP A 64 9.16 14.28 -5.29
CA ASP A 64 10.08 13.32 -4.68
C ASP A 64 9.35 12.18 -3.96
N GLU A 65 8.21 12.47 -3.32
CA GLU A 65 7.37 11.46 -2.66
C GLU A 65 6.80 10.45 -3.68
N ILE A 66 6.30 10.97 -4.82
CA ILE A 66 5.81 10.13 -5.93
C ILE A 66 6.95 9.28 -6.49
N LYS A 67 8.09 9.89 -6.81
CA LYS A 67 9.28 9.17 -7.32
C LYS A 67 9.74 8.09 -6.35
N PHE A 68 9.76 8.38 -5.04
CA PHE A 68 10.13 7.40 -4.02
C PHE A 68 9.20 6.19 -4.05
N SER A 69 7.88 6.42 -4.08
CA SER A 69 6.87 5.37 -4.12
C SER A 69 6.98 4.47 -5.36
N LEU A 70 7.40 5.03 -6.49
CA LEU A 70 7.58 4.28 -7.74
C LEU A 70 8.82 3.35 -7.73
N LYS A 71 9.81 3.57 -6.86
CA LYS A 71 11.04 2.75 -6.80
C LYS A 71 10.74 1.27 -6.56
N SER A 72 9.68 0.95 -5.81
CA SER A 72 9.33 -0.45 -5.53
C SER A 72 8.84 -1.22 -6.76
N PHE A 73 8.44 -0.53 -7.84
CA PHE A 73 7.84 -1.15 -9.01
C PHE A 73 8.85 -1.62 -10.08
N ASN A 74 10.14 -1.33 -9.91
CA ASN A 74 11.21 -1.75 -10.85
C ASN A 74 10.91 -1.31 -12.31
N LEU A 75 10.47 -0.06 -12.46
CA LEU A 75 10.11 0.54 -13.75
C LEU A 75 11.35 1.06 -14.48
N SER A 76 11.25 1.23 -15.81
CA SER A 76 12.29 1.95 -16.56
C SER A 76 12.35 3.41 -16.13
N LYS A 77 13.47 4.08 -16.44
CA LYS A 77 13.61 5.51 -16.16
C LYS A 77 12.56 6.34 -16.90
N GLU A 78 12.27 6.00 -18.16
CA GLU A 78 11.23 6.70 -18.93
C GLU A 78 9.85 6.49 -18.30
N GLU A 79 9.49 5.26 -17.94
CA GLU A 79 8.18 4.97 -17.38
C GLU A 79 7.98 5.61 -16.00
N SER A 80 9.02 5.59 -15.15
CA SER A 80 8.98 6.26 -13.84
C SER A 80 8.77 7.76 -13.98
N GLN A 81 9.46 8.41 -14.93
CA GLN A 81 9.29 9.84 -15.18
C GLN A 81 7.91 10.16 -15.75
N MET A 82 7.43 9.35 -16.71
CA MET A 82 6.09 9.52 -17.29
C MET A 82 5.00 9.43 -16.21
N ARG A 83 5.06 8.42 -15.34
CA ARG A 83 4.10 8.25 -14.24
C ARG A 83 4.20 9.40 -13.24
N THR A 84 5.41 9.85 -12.91
CA THR A 84 5.60 10.99 -12.00
C THR A 84 4.91 12.23 -12.55
N ASN A 85 5.11 12.56 -13.82
CA ASN A 85 4.48 13.71 -14.46
C ASN A 85 2.95 13.57 -14.50
N TYR A 86 2.44 12.36 -14.77
CA TYR A 86 1.00 12.11 -14.81
C TYR A 86 0.30 12.32 -13.46
N TRP A 87 0.93 11.94 -12.34
CA TRP A 87 0.33 12.07 -11.01
C TRP A 87 0.60 13.41 -10.34
N PHE A 88 1.53 14.21 -10.85
CA PHE A 88 1.87 15.52 -10.32
C PHE A 88 1.01 16.65 -10.91
N VAL A 89 0.53 16.49 -12.15
CA VAL A 89 -0.38 17.42 -12.85
C VAL A 89 -1.83 17.10 -12.51
#